data_AF-A0AAX0WWN3-F1
#
_entry.id   AF-A0AAX0WWN3-F1
#
_cell.length_a   1.000
_cell.length_b   1.000
_cell.length_c   1.000
_cell.angle_alpha   90.00
_cell.angle_beta   90.00
_cell.angle_gamma   90.00
#
_symmetry.space_group_name_H-M   'P 1'
#
loop_
_entity.id
_entity.type
_entity.pdbx_description
1 polymer ?
#
loop_
_entity_poly.entity_id
_entity_poly.type
_entity_poly.pdbx_seq_one_letter_code
_entity_poly.pdbx_strand_id
1 'polypeptide(L)'
;MGFKFFENLALDLDSGGKPRLYNMVGKLRIEAEHEKENKKNSLEIRSELGQLHTKLALAIDAYDKKTESATLKQRTAAFQNFAEECHKAIFAHQTNLMAAPGIGNKFKAMINNFLEQYFGVAPQFDVRISEFGQNVQFSAKFNDVKRELTPDDDMCCGLCL
;
A
#
# COMPACT_ATOMS: atom_id res chain seq x y z
N MET A 1 -2.05 3.78 -23.55
CA MET A 1 -2.03 2.49 -22.84
C MET A 1 -3.08 2.61 -21.75
N GLY A 2 -4.21 1.92 -21.87
CA GLY A 2 -5.38 2.15 -21.01
C GLY A 2 -5.21 1.50 -19.64
N PHE A 3 -5.36 2.29 -18.58
CA PHE A 3 -5.44 1.80 -17.21
C PHE A 3 -6.66 0.88 -17.08
N LYS A 4 -6.46 -0.39 -16.76
CA LYS A 4 -7.52 -1.42 -16.82
C LYS A 4 -8.64 -1.27 -15.79
N PHE A 5 -8.55 -0.35 -14.82
CA PHE A 5 -9.31 -0.53 -13.56
C PHE A 5 -10.06 0.69 -13.01
N PHE A 6 -10.03 1.86 -13.64
CA PHE A 6 -10.70 3.04 -13.06
C PHE A 6 -12.17 3.22 -13.42
N GLU A 7 -12.78 2.28 -14.15
CA GLU A 7 -14.16 2.45 -14.64
C GLU A 7 -15.22 2.37 -13.54
N ASN A 8 -14.90 1.83 -12.34
CA ASN A 8 -15.89 1.74 -11.28
C ASN A 8 -15.31 1.81 -9.86
N LEU A 9 -15.04 3.03 -9.39
CA LEU A 9 -14.64 3.29 -7.99
C LEU A 9 -15.64 2.69 -6.99
N ALA A 10 -16.93 2.69 -7.32
CA ALA A 10 -18.00 2.17 -6.47
C ALA A 10 -17.90 0.66 -6.19
N LEU A 11 -17.24 -0.11 -7.06
CA LEU A 11 -17.02 -1.55 -6.87
C LEU A 11 -15.76 -1.87 -6.05
N ASP A 12 -14.86 -0.88 -5.90
CA ASP A 12 -13.58 -1.04 -5.19
C ASP A 12 -13.57 -0.36 -3.82
N LEU A 13 -14.73 0.14 -3.34
CA LEU A 13 -14.85 0.67 -1.98
C LEU A 13 -14.87 -0.48 -0.97
N ASP A 14 -14.14 -0.31 0.12
CA ASP A 14 -14.22 -1.16 1.29
C ASP A 14 -15.43 -0.78 2.18
N SER A 15 -15.59 -1.49 3.29
CA SER A 15 -16.62 -1.22 4.31
C SER A 15 -16.52 0.17 4.95
N GLY A 16 -15.38 0.86 4.82
CA GLY A 16 -15.18 2.24 5.27
C GLY A 16 -15.44 3.30 4.20
N GLY A 17 -15.90 2.91 3.00
CA GLY A 17 -16.15 3.83 1.90
C GLY A 17 -14.87 4.41 1.28
N LYS A 18 -13.70 3.80 1.54
CA LYS A 18 -12.42 4.14 0.92
C LYS A 18 -12.05 3.08 -0.13
N PRO A 19 -11.40 3.46 -1.24
CA PRO A 19 -10.99 2.49 -2.24
C PRO A 19 -9.95 1.52 -1.68
N ARG A 20 -9.95 0.24 -2.10
CA ARG A 20 -8.94 -0.74 -1.63
C ARG A 20 -7.50 -0.27 -1.88
N LEU A 21 -7.27 0.41 -3.00
CA LEU A 21 -5.97 1.00 -3.33
C LEU A 21 -5.52 2.03 -2.29
N TYR A 22 -6.46 2.83 -1.76
CA TYR A 22 -6.16 3.83 -0.74
C TYR A 22 -5.57 3.16 0.51
N ASN A 23 -6.19 2.09 0.97
CA ASN A 23 -5.69 1.34 2.12
C ASN A 23 -4.38 0.61 1.83
N MET A 24 -4.23 0.07 0.61
CA MET A 24 -2.97 -0.55 0.18
C MET A 24 -1.82 0.46 0.21
N VAL A 25 -2.03 1.66 -0.34
CA VAL A 25 -1.04 2.75 -0.32
C VAL A 25 -0.75 3.20 1.11
N GLY A 26 -1.76 3.29 1.98
CA GLY A 26 -1.57 3.58 3.40
C GLY A 26 -0.68 2.54 4.09
N LYS A 27 -0.90 1.24 3.82
CA LYS A 27 -0.04 0.15 4.33
C LYS A 27 1.37 0.22 3.75
N LEU A 28 1.50 0.48 2.44
CA LEU A 28 2.78 0.62 1.76
C LEU A 28 3.59 1.80 2.33
N ARG A 29 2.93 2.92 2.65
CA ARG A 29 3.53 4.07 3.30
C ARG A 29 4.12 3.70 4.66
N ILE A 30 3.34 3.04 5.52
CA ILE A 30 3.81 2.60 6.85
C ILE A 30 5.00 1.65 6.71
N GLU A 31 4.93 0.71 5.76
CA GLU A 31 6.03 -0.22 5.53
C GLU A 31 7.29 0.46 4.97
N ALA A 32 7.14 1.49 4.13
CA ALA A 32 8.27 2.30 3.66
C ALA A 32 8.98 3.00 4.82
N GLU A 33 8.23 3.51 5.79
CA GLU A 33 8.79 4.11 7.01
C GLU A 33 9.52 3.07 7.86
N HIS A 34 8.94 1.89 8.05
CA HIS A 34 9.60 0.79 8.76
C HIS A 34 10.91 0.35 8.08
N GLU A 35 10.90 0.21 6.75
CA GLU A 35 12.10 -0.11 5.98
C GLU A 35 13.14 1.01 6.03
N LYS A 36 12.73 2.27 6.15
CA LYS A 36 13.65 3.39 6.36
C LYS A 36 14.39 3.26 7.69
N GLU A 37 13.72 2.78 8.73
CA GLU A 37 14.34 2.57 10.04
C GLU A 37 15.24 1.32 10.09
N ASN A 38 15.07 0.38 9.15
CA ASN A 38 15.90 -0.82 9.06
C ASN A 38 17.38 -0.48 8.84
N LYS A 39 18.23 -0.81 9.83
CA LYS A 39 19.68 -0.52 9.85
C LYS A 39 20.49 -1.32 8.82
N LYS A 40 19.89 -2.33 8.18
CA LYS A 40 20.51 -3.08 7.08
C LYS A 40 20.47 -2.32 5.76
N ASN A 41 19.62 -1.30 5.64
CA ASN A 41 19.54 -0.47 4.45
C ASN A 41 20.62 0.61 4.46
N SER A 42 21.21 0.88 3.29
CA SER A 42 22.16 1.98 3.14
C SER A 42 21.49 3.34 3.35
N LEU A 43 22.27 4.39 3.57
CA LEU A 43 21.73 5.74 3.76
C LEU A 43 20.96 6.22 2.52
N GLU A 44 21.42 5.86 1.33
CA GLU A 44 20.75 6.15 0.06
C GLU A 44 19.38 5.47 0.02
N ILE A 45 19.30 4.18 0.30
CA ILE A 45 18.03 3.43 0.30
C ILE A 45 17.06 3.98 1.35
N ARG A 46 17.56 4.36 2.53
CA ARG A 46 16.75 5.01 3.56
C ARG A 46 16.23 6.37 3.09
N SER A 47 17.05 7.16 2.38
CA SER A 47 16.61 8.42 1.78
C SER A 47 15.51 8.19 0.74
N GLU A 48 15.70 7.21 -0.16
CA GLU A 48 14.71 6.82 -1.18
C GLU A 48 13.38 6.39 -0.55
N LEU A 49 13.42 5.57 0.51
CA LEU A 49 12.25 5.14 1.26
C LEU A 49 11.55 6.33 1.95
N GLY A 50 12.30 7.28 2.49
CA GLY A 50 11.76 8.51 3.06
C GLY A 50 11.06 9.39 2.01
N GLN A 51 11.67 9.55 0.83
CA GLN A 51 11.05 10.29 -0.28
C GLN A 51 9.78 9.61 -0.79
N LEU A 52 9.81 8.27 -0.92
CA LEU A 52 8.64 7.49 -1.29
C LEU A 52 7.52 7.64 -0.25
N HIS A 53 7.84 7.50 1.04
CA HIS A 53 6.89 7.73 2.14
C HIS A 53 6.22 9.11 2.02
N THR A 54 7.01 10.17 1.84
CA THR A 54 6.49 11.54 1.71
C THR A 54 5.60 11.70 0.49
N LYS A 55 5.99 11.17 -0.67
CA LYS A 55 5.15 11.25 -1.89
C LYS A 55 3.82 10.52 -1.73
N LEU A 56 3.82 9.33 -1.13
CA LEU A 56 2.60 8.57 -0.85
C LEU A 56 1.71 9.31 0.17
N ALA A 57 2.30 9.93 1.20
CA ALA A 57 1.55 10.76 2.16
C ALA A 57 0.89 11.96 1.47
N LEU A 58 1.62 12.69 0.62
CA LEU A 58 1.07 13.82 -0.14
C LEU A 58 -0.05 13.40 -1.08
N ALA A 59 0.06 12.23 -1.71
CA ALA A 59 -1.00 11.68 -2.55
C ALA A 59 -2.27 11.37 -1.74
N ILE A 60 -2.13 10.75 -0.57
CA ILE A 60 -3.23 10.48 0.37
C ILE A 60 -3.91 11.79 0.80
N ASP A 61 -3.13 12.76 1.27
CA ASP A 61 -3.66 14.05 1.73
C ASP A 61 -4.38 14.80 0.62
N ALA A 62 -3.85 14.76 -0.61
CA ALA A 62 -4.49 15.38 -1.77
C ALA A 62 -5.81 14.69 -2.15
N TYR A 63 -5.88 13.36 -2.03
CA TYR A 63 -7.11 12.61 -2.23
C TYR A 63 -8.16 12.94 -1.18
N ASP A 64 -7.78 12.96 0.10
CA ASP A 64 -8.71 13.25 1.20
C ASP A 64 -9.30 14.65 1.07
N LYS A 65 -8.46 15.68 0.86
CA LYS A 65 -8.90 17.06 0.63
C LYS A 65 -9.86 17.19 -0.56
N LYS A 66 -9.62 16.43 -1.63
CA LYS A 66 -10.49 16.46 -2.82
C LYS A 66 -11.78 15.66 -2.64
N THR A 67 -11.88 14.77 -1.65
CA THR A 67 -13.03 13.86 -1.51
C THR A 67 -13.97 14.18 -0.35
N GLU A 68 -13.55 15.04 0.59
CA GLU A 68 -14.29 15.43 1.79
C GLU A 68 -15.72 15.94 1.52
N SER A 69 -15.94 16.64 0.41
CA SER A 69 -17.28 17.13 0.01
C SER A 69 -17.62 16.86 -1.46
N ALA A 70 -16.93 15.91 -2.09
CA ALA A 70 -17.05 15.65 -3.51
C ALA A 70 -18.19 14.70 -3.89
N THR A 71 -18.84 14.99 -5.01
CA THR A 71 -19.77 14.08 -5.69
C THR A 71 -19.06 12.79 -6.15
N LEU A 72 -19.81 11.71 -6.42
CA LEU A 72 -19.25 10.43 -6.86
C LEU A 72 -18.36 10.56 -8.12
N LYS A 73 -18.76 11.39 -9.08
CA LYS A 73 -17.98 11.66 -10.31
C LYS A 73 -16.64 12.34 -9.98
N GLN A 74 -16.65 13.32 -9.09
CA GLN A 74 -15.44 14.00 -8.63
C GLN A 74 -14.53 13.06 -7.82
N ARG A 75 -15.11 12.18 -6.99
CA ARG A 75 -14.36 11.15 -6.27
C ARG A 75 -13.66 10.17 -7.22
N THR A 76 -14.31 9.78 -8.31
CA THR A 76 -13.73 8.90 -9.34
C THR A 76 -12.53 9.55 -10.02
N ALA A 77 -12.64 10.83 -10.41
CA ALA A 77 -11.52 11.58 -10.98
C ALA A 77 -10.40 11.82 -9.96
N ALA A 78 -10.73 12.12 -8.71
CA ALA A 78 -9.74 12.26 -7.63
C ALA A 78 -9.00 10.94 -7.38
N PHE A 79 -9.70 9.81 -7.45
CA PHE A 79 -9.12 8.48 -7.30
C PHE A 79 -8.16 8.10 -8.44
N GLN A 80 -8.53 8.39 -9.68
CA GLN A 80 -7.65 8.21 -10.85
C GLN A 80 -6.34 8.98 -10.67
N ASN A 81 -6.44 10.27 -10.34
CA ASN A 81 -5.27 11.11 -10.08
C ASN A 81 -4.43 10.57 -8.92
N PHE A 82 -5.08 10.17 -7.81
CA PHE A 82 -4.40 9.57 -6.66
C PHE A 82 -3.59 8.33 -7.06
N ALA A 83 -4.19 7.42 -7.80
CA ALA A 83 -3.55 6.19 -8.24
C ALA A 83 -2.38 6.46 -9.20
N GLU A 84 -2.53 7.40 -10.13
CA GLU A 84 -1.45 7.82 -11.02
C GLU A 84 -0.28 8.43 -10.25
N GLU A 85 -0.53 9.29 -9.26
CA GLU A 85 0.52 9.89 -8.44
C GLU A 85 1.25 8.83 -7.60
N CYS A 86 0.53 7.88 -7.03
CA CYS A 86 1.14 6.75 -6.32
C CYS A 86 2.02 5.91 -7.25
N HIS A 87 1.55 5.64 -8.47
CA HIS A 87 2.32 4.89 -9.46
C HIS A 87 3.58 5.63 -9.89
N LYS A 88 3.50 6.93 -10.19
CA LYS A 88 4.68 7.75 -10.51
C LYS A 88 5.68 7.74 -9.36
N ALA A 89 5.21 7.86 -8.13
CA ALA A 89 6.08 7.83 -6.95
C ALA A 89 6.81 6.48 -6.83
N ILE A 90 6.08 5.37 -6.90
CA ILE A 90 6.66 4.02 -6.81
C ILE A 90 7.64 3.78 -7.95
N PHE A 91 7.26 4.09 -9.19
CA PHE A 91 8.09 3.86 -10.37
C PHE A 91 9.39 4.69 -10.33
N ALA A 92 9.33 5.94 -9.86
CA ALA A 92 10.51 6.80 -9.74
C ALA A 92 11.58 6.24 -8.78
N HIS A 93 11.15 5.54 -7.73
CA HIS A 93 12.03 4.95 -6.71
C HIS A 93 12.34 3.47 -6.97
N GLN A 94 11.59 2.81 -7.86
CA GLN A 94 11.65 1.37 -8.11
C GLN A 94 13.06 0.86 -8.39
N THR A 95 13.79 1.48 -9.32
CA THR A 95 15.13 1.00 -9.74
C THR A 95 16.11 0.95 -8.57
N ASN A 96 16.12 1.98 -7.73
CA ASN A 96 17.01 2.07 -6.58
C ASN A 96 16.62 1.05 -5.51
N LEU A 97 15.32 0.86 -5.29
CA LEU A 97 14.80 -0.13 -4.34
C LEU A 97 15.03 -1.57 -4.83
N MET A 98 14.98 -1.84 -6.13
CA MET A 98 15.25 -3.17 -6.71
C MET A 98 16.70 -3.61 -6.52
N ALA A 99 17.64 -2.67 -6.64
CA ALA A 99 19.06 -2.92 -6.42
C ALA A 99 19.40 -3.15 -4.94
N ALA A 100 18.49 -2.84 -4.00
CA ALA A 100 18.75 -2.90 -2.57
C ALA A 100 18.54 -4.33 -2.00
N PRO A 101 19.61 -4.99 -1.49
CA PRO A 101 19.48 -6.32 -0.90
C PRO A 101 18.82 -6.30 0.48
N GLY A 102 18.86 -5.17 1.19
CA GLY A 102 18.37 -5.02 2.56
C GLY A 102 16.85 -4.83 2.70
N ILE A 103 16.16 -4.53 1.60
CA ILE A 103 14.71 -4.29 1.62
C ILE A 103 13.95 -5.58 1.88
N GLY A 104 13.07 -5.53 2.87
CA GLY A 104 12.25 -6.65 3.29
C GLY A 104 11.30 -7.15 2.20
N ASN A 105 11.06 -8.45 2.26
CA ASN A 105 10.25 -9.19 1.30
C ASN A 105 8.77 -8.74 1.30
N LYS A 106 8.26 -8.31 2.47
CA LYS A 106 6.91 -7.80 2.63
C LYS A 106 6.69 -6.51 1.83
N PHE A 107 7.64 -5.58 1.89
CA PHE A 107 7.59 -4.33 1.14
C PHE A 107 7.61 -4.58 -0.38
N LYS A 108 8.52 -5.47 -0.83
CA LYS A 108 8.60 -5.92 -2.24
C LYS A 108 7.28 -6.52 -2.73
N ALA A 109 6.65 -7.37 -1.93
CA ALA A 109 5.35 -7.96 -2.25
C ALA A 109 4.24 -6.92 -2.36
N MET A 110 4.23 -5.90 -1.50
CA MET A 110 3.25 -4.81 -1.58
C MET A 110 3.39 -4.00 -2.87
N ILE A 111 4.62 -3.71 -3.31
CA ILE A 111 4.86 -3.01 -4.58
C ILE A 111 4.40 -3.85 -5.77
N ASN A 112 4.74 -5.14 -5.82
CA ASN A 112 4.27 -6.03 -6.87
C ASN A 112 2.74 -6.09 -6.92
N ASN A 113 2.10 -6.24 -5.77
CA ASN A 113 0.65 -6.29 -5.68
C ASN A 113 -0.02 -4.99 -6.18
N PHE A 114 0.57 -3.83 -5.86
CA PHE A 114 0.12 -2.54 -6.38
C PHE A 114 0.21 -2.49 -7.92
N LEU A 115 1.34 -2.90 -8.48
CA LEU A 115 1.60 -2.86 -9.93
C LEU A 115 0.73 -3.87 -10.70
N GLU A 116 0.57 -5.07 -10.18
CA GLU A 116 -0.25 -6.12 -10.80
C GLU A 116 -1.73 -5.77 -10.75
N GLN A 117 -2.27 -5.45 -9.57
CA GLN A 117 -3.71 -5.25 -9.40
C GLN A 117 -4.23 -4.02 -10.14
N TYR A 118 -3.48 -2.92 -10.14
CA TYR A 118 -4.01 -1.63 -10.61
C TYR A 118 -3.46 -1.21 -11.98
N PHE A 119 -2.30 -1.74 -12.38
CA PHE A 119 -1.66 -1.39 -13.64
C PHE A 119 -1.53 -2.60 -14.58
N GLY A 120 -1.83 -3.81 -14.12
CA GLY A 120 -1.68 -5.03 -14.92
C GLY A 120 -0.24 -5.27 -15.37
N VAL A 121 0.73 -4.76 -14.61
CA VAL A 121 2.16 -4.88 -14.89
C VAL A 121 2.69 -6.11 -14.15
N ALA A 122 3.56 -6.87 -14.81
CA ALA A 122 4.19 -8.04 -14.19
C ALA A 122 4.98 -7.65 -12.93
N PRO A 123 5.06 -8.55 -11.92
CA PRO A 123 5.84 -8.29 -10.72
C PRO A 123 7.27 -7.87 -11.07
N GLN A 124 7.76 -6.85 -10.37
CA GLN A 124 9.06 -6.24 -10.63
C GLN A 124 10.13 -6.70 -9.63
N PHE A 125 9.71 -7.10 -8.43
CA PHE A 125 10.59 -7.61 -7.39
C PHE A 125 10.48 -9.13 -7.27
N ASP A 126 11.61 -9.82 -7.12
CA ASP A 126 11.60 -11.21 -6.71
C ASP A 126 11.26 -11.33 -5.21
N VAL A 127 10.07 -11.84 -4.94
CA VAL A 127 9.57 -12.07 -3.57
C VAL A 127 9.83 -13.53 -3.21
N ARG A 128 10.66 -13.75 -2.20
CA ARG A 128 10.90 -15.10 -1.66
C ARG A 128 9.75 -15.50 -0.75
N ILE A 129 8.86 -16.36 -1.22
CA ILE A 129 7.83 -16.97 -0.38
C ILE A 129 8.47 -18.17 0.32
N SER A 130 8.46 -18.20 1.66
CA SER A 130 8.92 -19.39 2.38
C SER A 130 8.02 -20.59 2.08
N GLU A 131 8.55 -21.81 2.14
CA GLU A 131 7.75 -23.04 1.95
C GLU A 131 6.54 -23.10 2.90
N PHE A 132 6.68 -22.57 4.11
CA PHE A 132 5.57 -22.44 5.07
C PHE A 132 4.50 -21.42 4.64
N GLY A 133 4.90 -20.33 3.98
CA GLY A 133 3.98 -19.34 3.43
C GLY A 133 3.23 -19.81 2.19
N GLN A 134 3.72 -20.85 1.49
CA GLN A 134 2.98 -21.49 0.40
C GLN A 134 1.89 -22.44 0.91
N ASN A 135 1.97 -22.86 2.18
CA ASN A 135 0.95 -23.69 2.79
C ASN A 135 -0.24 -22.81 3.20
N VAL A 136 -1.30 -22.87 2.39
CA VAL A 136 -2.54 -22.08 2.55
C VAL A 136 -3.20 -22.34 3.91
N GLN A 137 -3.17 -23.59 4.41
CA GLN A 137 -3.72 -23.93 5.72
C GLN A 137 -2.91 -23.33 6.87
N PHE A 138 -1.58 -23.35 6.75
CA PHE A 138 -0.71 -22.72 7.75
C PHE A 138 -0.87 -21.20 7.76
N SER A 139 -0.95 -20.57 6.58
CA SER A 139 -1.14 -19.14 6.44
C SER A 139 -2.50 -18.68 6.99
N ALA A 140 -3.57 -19.43 6.74
CA ALA A 140 -4.89 -19.16 7.31
C ALA A 140 -4.85 -19.26 8.84
N LYS A 141 -4.32 -20.36 9.39
CA LYS A 141 -4.22 -20.59 10.83
C LYS A 141 -3.34 -19.56 11.54
N PHE A 142 -2.23 -19.15 10.92
CA PHE A 142 -1.36 -18.10 11.44
C PHE A 142 -2.08 -16.75 11.48
N ASN A 143 -2.83 -16.41 10.43
CA ASN A 143 -3.60 -15.16 10.38
C ASN A 143 -4.77 -15.16 11.38
N ASP A 144 -5.43 -16.30 11.59
CA ASP A 144 -6.49 -16.44 12.60
C ASP A 144 -5.92 -16.26 14.00
N VAL A 145 -4.83 -16.96 14.35
CA VAL A 145 -4.15 -16.79 15.63
C VAL A 145 -3.63 -15.36 15.82
N LYS A 146 -3.14 -14.73 14.75
CA LYS A 146 -2.71 -13.34 14.80
C LYS A 146 -3.89 -12.41 15.15
N ARG A 147 -5.07 -12.61 14.54
CA ARG A 147 -6.29 -11.82 14.87
C ARG A 147 -6.77 -12.08 16.29
N GLU A 148 -6.64 -13.31 16.79
CA GLU A 148 -6.96 -13.62 18.19
C GLU A 148 -6.01 -12.92 19.18
N LEU A 149 -4.74 -12.75 18.81
CA LEU A 149 -3.71 -12.16 19.68
C LEU A 149 -3.58 -10.64 19.55
N THR A 150 -3.97 -10.06 18.42
CA THR A 150 -4.12 -8.62 18.24
C THR A 150 -5.59 -8.32 17.97
N PRO A 151 -6.41 -8.10 19.02
CA PRO A 151 -7.74 -7.57 18.80
C PRO A 151 -7.60 -6.27 18.01
N ASP A 152 -8.38 -6.10 16.96
CA ASP A 152 -8.41 -4.84 16.21
C ASP A 152 -8.59 -3.69 17.21
N ASP A 153 -7.65 -2.75 17.23
CA ASP A 153 -7.71 -1.51 18.03
C ASP A 153 -8.78 -0.53 17.46
N ASP A 154 -9.98 -1.05 17.17
CA ASP A 154 -11.21 -0.31 16.88
C ASP A 154 -12.16 -0.34 18.11
N MET A 155 -11.58 -0.36 19.31
CA MET A 155 -12.32 -0.24 20.57
C MET A 155 -11.78 0.91 21.43
N CYS A 156 -11.88 2.13 20.91
CA CYS A 156 -11.97 3.35 21.71
C CYS A 156 -13.25 4.12 21.35
N CYS A 157 -14.39 3.43 21.38
CA CYS A 157 -15.68 4.09 21.59
C CYS A 157 -15.98 4.15 23.08
N GLY A 158 -15.94 5.39 23.59
CA GLY A 158 -16.72 5.95 24.69
C GLY A 158 -17.15 5.03 25.83
N LEU A 159 -16.47 5.14 26.96
CA LEU A 159 -17.06 5.05 28.30
C LEU A 159 -16.10 5.65 29.33
N CYS A 160 -16.14 6.98 29.44
CA CYS A 160 -15.88 7.69 30.69
C CYS A 160 -17.03 8.68 30.85
N LEU A 161 -18.14 8.16 31.38
CA LEU A 161 -19.03 8.92 32.26
C LEU A 161 -18.42 8.85 33.67
#